data_AF-W4VPD2-F1
#
_entry.id   AF-W4VPD2-F1
#
_cell.length_a   1.000
_cell.length_b   1.000
_cell.length_c   1.000
_cell.angle_alpha   90.00
_cell.angle_beta   90.00
_cell.angle_gamma   90.00
#
_symmetry.space_group_name_H-M   'P 1'
#
loop_
_entity.id
_entity.type
_entity.pdbx_description
1 polymer ?
#
loop_
_entity_poly.entity_id
_entity_poly.type
_entity_poly.pdbx_seq_one_letter_code
_entity_poly.pdbx_strand_id
1 'polypeptide(L)'
;MVNAADINTQEVNIEVSSGTKIRVNVKPDDVFNEELFTDITNFSKALREGTDDEAIGQYIEEIDQHINHNVNARADIGARQNRIDLIENRVQEQAVIAKDMMSKNEDADMEKVIMNLTSQEAVHRAALSAGARVIQPTLMDFLR
;
A
#
# COMPACT_ATOMS: atom_id res chain seq x y z
N MET A 1 -19.94 7.32 35.11
CA MET A 1 -19.75 8.38 34.11
C MET A 1 -18.36 8.17 33.52
N VAL A 2 -18.27 7.56 32.33
CA VAL A 2 -16.99 7.44 31.61
C VAL A 2 -16.64 8.86 31.15
N ASN A 3 -15.44 9.31 31.50
CA ASN A 3 -15.00 10.68 31.26
C ASN A 3 -14.88 10.89 29.74
N ALA A 4 -15.71 11.77 29.16
CA ALA A 4 -15.75 12.06 27.72
C ALA A 4 -14.47 12.75 27.16
N ALA A 5 -13.42 12.88 27.98
CA ALA A 5 -12.23 13.66 27.65
C ALA A 5 -11.12 12.88 26.89
N ASP A 6 -11.20 11.55 26.78
CA ASP A 6 -10.14 10.72 26.18
C ASP A 6 -10.61 9.84 24.99
N ILE A 7 -11.76 10.16 24.37
CA ILE A 7 -12.21 9.43 23.18
C ILE A 7 -11.53 10.02 21.94
N ASN A 8 -10.70 9.22 21.27
CA ASN A 8 -10.07 9.64 20.03
C ASN A 8 -11.09 9.66 18.87
N THR A 9 -11.51 10.87 18.49
CA THR A 9 -12.46 11.11 17.39
C THR A 9 -11.77 11.47 16.06
N GLN A 10 -10.44 11.46 16.03
CA GLN A 10 -9.67 11.81 14.83
C GLN A 10 -9.69 10.68 13.80
N GLU A 11 -9.64 11.07 12.53
CA GLU A 11 -9.53 10.10 11.43
C GLU A 11 -8.07 9.69 11.23
N VAL A 12 -7.82 8.38 11.23
CA VAL A 12 -6.54 7.80 10.89
C VAL A 12 -6.56 7.44 9.41
N ASN A 13 -5.90 8.28 8.62
CA ASN A 13 -5.80 8.14 7.17
C ASN A 13 -4.42 7.62 6.78
N ILE A 14 -4.39 6.47 6.11
CA ILE A 14 -3.15 5.86 5.58
C ILE A 14 -3.10 6.04 4.07
N GLU A 15 -1.98 6.54 3.56
CA GLU A 15 -1.74 6.65 2.12
C GLU A 15 -1.36 5.28 1.56
N VAL A 16 -2.15 4.81 0.58
CA VAL A 16 -2.00 3.47 -0.03
C VAL A 16 -1.56 3.53 -1.49
N SER A 17 -1.61 4.70 -2.09
CA SER A 17 -1.11 5.01 -3.43
C SER A 17 -0.91 6.52 -3.53
N SER A 18 -0.17 7.00 -4.53
CA SER A 18 0.14 8.43 -4.70
C SER A 18 -1.13 9.28 -4.65
N GLY A 19 -1.28 10.07 -3.59
CA GLY A 19 -2.43 10.96 -3.36
C GLY A 19 -3.73 10.27 -2.93
N THR A 20 -3.75 8.94 -2.77
CA THR A 20 -4.94 8.20 -2.32
C THR A 20 -4.78 7.76 -0.86
N LYS A 21 -5.61 8.31 0.02
CA LYS A 21 -5.67 7.96 1.44
C LYS A 21 -6.92 7.15 1.76
N ILE A 22 -6.79 6.15 2.61
CA ILE A 22 -7.89 5.34 3.14
C ILE A 22 -7.95 5.52 4.65
N ARG A 23 -9.15 5.80 5.17
CA ARG A 23 -9.42 5.86 6.61
C ARG A 23 -9.52 4.44 7.16
N VAL A 24 -8.64 4.09 8.10
CA VAL A 24 -8.54 2.72 8.65
C VAL A 24 -9.24 2.56 10.00
N ASN A 25 -9.56 3.66 10.68
CA ASN A 25 -10.32 3.61 11.93
C ASN A 25 -11.80 3.95 11.72
N VAL A 26 -12.58 3.60 12.73
CA VAL A 26 -13.94 4.09 12.96
C VAL A 26 -13.92 4.88 14.26
N LYS A 27 -14.71 5.96 14.33
CA LYS A 27 -14.78 6.78 15.54
C LYS A 27 -15.54 6.02 16.61
N PRO A 28 -15.07 6.00 17.87
CA PRO A 28 -15.79 5.29 18.93
C PRO A 28 -17.21 5.80 19.13
N ASP A 29 -17.45 7.11 18.98
CA ASP A 29 -18.79 7.71 19.10
C ASP A 29 -19.76 7.20 18.01
N ASP A 30 -19.23 6.79 16.85
CA ASP A 30 -20.05 6.20 15.78
C ASP A 30 -20.45 4.75 16.11
N VAL A 31 -19.93 4.11 17.15
CA VAL A 31 -20.19 2.68 17.46
C VAL A 31 -20.69 2.47 18.88
N PHE A 32 -20.17 3.25 19.81
CA PHE A 32 -20.44 3.21 21.25
C PHE A 32 -20.95 4.58 21.70
N ASN A 33 -22.10 4.97 21.17
CA ASN A 33 -22.72 6.24 21.49
C ASN A 33 -23.36 6.24 22.90
N GLU A 34 -23.67 7.42 23.42
CA GLU A 34 -24.31 7.57 24.74
C GLU A 34 -25.72 6.95 24.78
N GLU A 35 -26.42 6.95 23.65
CA GLU A 35 -27.75 6.36 23.47
C GLU A 35 -27.74 4.85 23.75
N LEU A 36 -26.81 4.09 23.14
CA LEU A 36 -26.60 2.66 23.41
C LEU A 36 -26.46 2.37 24.90
N PHE A 37 -25.60 3.12 25.58
CA PHE A 37 -25.37 2.90 27.01
C PHE A 37 -26.58 3.31 27.86
N THR A 38 -27.31 4.34 27.44
CA THR A 38 -28.54 4.79 28.07
C THR A 38 -29.63 3.73 27.94
N ASP A 39 -29.83 3.19 26.74
CA ASP A 39 -30.87 2.20 26.45
C ASP A 39 -30.57 0.88 27.15
N ILE A 40 -29.31 0.42 27.16
CA ILE A 40 -28.90 -0.75 27.94
C ILE A 40 -29.12 -0.53 29.44
N THR A 41 -28.86 0.68 29.95
CA THR A 41 -29.07 1.00 31.36
C THR A 41 -30.55 1.03 31.71
N ASN A 42 -31.37 1.63 30.84
CA ASN A 42 -32.82 1.71 30.99
C ASN A 42 -33.46 0.31 30.91
N PHE A 43 -33.01 -0.52 29.97
CA PHE A 43 -33.41 -1.92 29.86
C PHE A 43 -33.08 -2.71 31.13
N SER A 44 -31.85 -2.60 31.63
CA SER A 44 -31.41 -3.25 32.89
C SER A 44 -32.24 -2.79 34.09
N LYS A 45 -32.60 -1.52 34.14
CA LYS A 45 -33.47 -0.96 35.18
C LYS A 45 -34.90 -1.49 35.06
N ALA A 46 -35.48 -1.49 33.86
CA ALA A 46 -36.83 -1.99 33.61
C ALA A 46 -37.00 -3.47 34.00
N LEU A 47 -35.98 -4.29 33.73
CA LEU A 47 -35.93 -5.69 34.14
C LEU A 47 -35.88 -5.86 35.67
N ARG A 48 -35.19 -4.96 36.39
CA ARG A 48 -35.09 -5.02 37.86
C ARG A 48 -36.34 -4.52 38.56
N GLU A 49 -36.99 -3.52 37.98
CA GLU A 49 -38.18 -2.88 38.55
C GLU A 49 -39.47 -3.67 38.27
N GLY A 50 -39.42 -4.68 37.37
CA GLY A 50 -40.56 -5.52 37.04
C GLY A 50 -41.58 -4.78 36.19
N THR A 51 -41.12 -4.17 35.10
CA THR A 51 -41.98 -3.45 34.13
C THR A 51 -42.74 -4.44 33.23
N ASP A 52 -43.86 -4.00 32.66
CA ASP A 52 -44.67 -4.78 31.71
C ASP A 52 -43.86 -5.29 30.49
N ASP A 53 -44.25 -6.47 30.00
CA ASP A 53 -43.62 -7.17 28.88
C ASP A 53 -43.54 -6.33 27.59
N GLU A 54 -44.51 -5.43 27.37
CA GLU A 54 -44.54 -4.55 26.20
C GLU A 54 -43.36 -3.55 26.21
N ALA A 55 -43.02 -2.99 27.38
CA ALA A 55 -41.88 -2.09 27.51
C ALA A 55 -40.55 -2.83 27.35
N ILE A 56 -40.47 -4.07 27.84
CA ILE A 56 -39.31 -4.94 27.63
C ILE A 56 -39.12 -5.21 26.13
N GLY A 57 -40.21 -5.45 25.39
CA GLY A 57 -40.18 -5.61 23.93
C GLY A 57 -39.58 -4.41 23.20
N GLN A 58 -39.98 -3.19 23.57
CA GLN A 58 -39.45 -1.96 22.97
C GLN A 58 -37.93 -1.81 23.18
N TYR A 59 -37.44 -2.08 24.39
CA TYR A 59 -35.99 -2.04 24.64
C TYR A 59 -35.20 -3.10 23.86
N ILE A 60 -35.79 -4.28 23.63
CA ILE A 60 -35.16 -5.30 22.78
C ILE A 60 -35.04 -4.78 21.34
N GLU A 61 -36.08 -4.15 20.81
CA GLU A 61 -36.04 -3.55 19.48
C GLU A 61 -34.99 -2.43 19.38
N GLU A 62 -34.86 -1.57 20.39
CA GLU A 62 -33.82 -0.54 20.47
C GLU A 62 -32.40 -1.15 20.50
N ILE A 63 -32.18 -2.19 21.31
CA ILE A 63 -30.90 -2.91 21.35
C ILE A 63 -30.59 -3.56 20.00
N ASP A 64 -31.58 -4.14 19.32
CA ASP A 64 -31.40 -4.70 17.98
C ASP A 64 -30.99 -3.64 16.96
N GLN A 65 -31.51 -2.41 17.07
CA GLN A 65 -31.05 -1.30 16.23
C GLN A 65 -29.58 -0.97 16.47
N HIS A 66 -29.14 -0.92 17.73
CA HIS A 66 -27.73 -0.71 18.06
C HIS A 66 -26.83 -1.86 17.58
N ILE A 67 -27.29 -3.11 17.64
CA ILE A 67 -26.58 -4.26 17.06
C ILE A 67 -26.42 -4.07 15.55
N ASN A 68 -27.49 -3.71 14.85
CA ASN A 68 -27.46 -3.45 13.41
C ASN A 68 -26.50 -2.32 13.06
N HIS A 69 -26.47 -1.25 13.85
CA HIS A 69 -25.53 -0.15 13.69
C HIS A 69 -24.07 -0.60 13.82
N ASN A 70 -23.75 -1.42 14.82
CA ASN A 70 -22.42 -2.01 14.98
C ASN A 70 -22.04 -2.94 13.81
N VAL A 71 -22.99 -3.76 13.32
CA VAL A 71 -22.79 -4.60 12.13
C VAL A 71 -22.46 -3.74 10.91
N ASN A 72 -23.18 -2.63 10.70
CA ASN A 72 -22.93 -1.70 9.60
C ASN A 72 -21.53 -1.06 9.69
N ALA A 73 -21.12 -0.62 10.88
CA ALA A 73 -19.76 -0.09 11.09
C ALA A 73 -18.67 -1.14 10.78
N ARG A 74 -18.88 -2.40 11.18
CA ARG A 74 -17.96 -3.50 10.83
C ARG A 74 -17.96 -3.81 9.33
N ALA A 75 -19.12 -3.74 8.67
CA ALA A 75 -19.22 -3.94 7.23
C ALA A 75 -18.47 -2.86 6.44
N ASP A 76 -18.54 -1.59 6.85
CA ASP A 76 -17.75 -0.49 6.25
C ASP A 76 -16.24 -0.73 6.41
N ILE A 77 -15.77 -1.16 7.57
CA ILE A 77 -14.36 -1.55 7.76
C ILE A 77 -14.00 -2.70 6.82
N GLY A 78 -14.84 -3.75 6.73
CA GLY A 78 -14.60 -4.89 5.85
C GLY A 78 -14.53 -4.49 4.38
N ALA A 79 -15.39 -3.56 3.92
CA ALA A 79 -15.34 -3.04 2.57
C ALA A 79 -14.02 -2.30 2.27
N ARG A 80 -13.51 -1.54 3.25
CA ARG A 80 -12.22 -0.86 3.13
C ARG A 80 -11.05 -1.83 3.15
N GLN A 81 -11.12 -2.88 3.97
CA GLN A 81 -10.13 -3.94 3.97
C GLN A 81 -10.04 -4.61 2.60
N ASN A 82 -11.18 -5.01 2.02
CA ASN A 82 -11.21 -5.57 0.67
C ASN A 82 -10.59 -4.61 -0.36
N ARG A 83 -10.84 -3.31 -0.24
CA ARG A 83 -10.22 -2.30 -1.11
C ARG A 83 -8.70 -2.24 -0.92
N ILE A 84 -8.21 -2.33 0.31
CA ILE A 84 -6.77 -2.35 0.61
C ILE A 84 -6.14 -3.60 -0.02
N ASP A 85 -6.74 -4.77 0.15
CA ASP A 85 -6.24 -6.03 -0.41
C ASP A 85 -6.18 -5.98 -1.95
N LEU A 86 -7.17 -5.37 -2.60
CA LEU A 86 -7.16 -5.15 -4.06
C LEU A 86 -6.03 -4.20 -4.50
N ILE A 87 -5.78 -3.14 -3.72
CA ILE A 87 -4.71 -2.19 -4.01
C ILE A 87 -3.35 -2.87 -3.81
N GLU A 88 -3.18 -3.66 -2.75
CA GLU A 88 -1.95 -4.42 -2.50
C GLU A 88 -1.63 -5.36 -3.66
N ASN A 89 -2.60 -6.18 -4.08
CA ASN A 89 -2.44 -7.07 -5.23
C ASN A 89 -2.03 -6.32 -6.49
N ARG A 90 -2.68 -5.17 -6.77
CA ARG A 90 -2.35 -4.33 -7.93
C ARG A 90 -0.94 -3.75 -7.84
N VAL A 91 -0.50 -3.29 -6.67
CA VAL A 91 0.85 -2.74 -6.48
C VAL A 91 1.91 -3.83 -6.66
N GLN A 92 1.66 -5.04 -6.17
CA GLN A 92 2.54 -6.19 -6.39
C GLN A 92 2.65 -6.53 -7.88
N GLU A 93 1.53 -6.55 -8.61
CA GLU A 93 1.53 -6.76 -10.07
C GLU A 93 2.30 -5.65 -10.80
N GLN A 94 2.08 -4.39 -10.43
CA GLN A 94 2.82 -3.26 -10.99
C GLN A 94 4.32 -3.36 -10.73
N ALA A 95 4.74 -3.86 -9.58
CA ALA A 95 6.16 -4.08 -9.29
C ALA A 95 6.77 -5.17 -10.21
N VAL A 96 6.04 -6.25 -10.47
CA VAL A 96 6.47 -7.30 -11.40
C VAL A 96 6.57 -6.76 -12.83
N ILE A 97 5.54 -6.04 -13.29
CA ILE A 97 5.51 -5.45 -14.63
C ILE A 97 6.62 -4.41 -14.79
N ALA A 98 6.84 -3.55 -13.79
CA ALA A 98 7.93 -2.57 -13.80
C ALA A 98 9.29 -3.25 -13.88
N LYS A 99 9.51 -4.33 -13.13
CA LYS A 99 10.75 -5.10 -13.17
C LYS A 99 10.96 -5.78 -14.53
N ASP A 100 9.91 -6.35 -15.12
CA ASP A 100 9.95 -6.95 -16.45
C ASP A 100 10.20 -5.90 -17.55
N MET A 101 9.58 -4.72 -17.47
CA MET A 101 9.85 -3.61 -18.39
C MET A 101 11.29 -3.09 -18.26
N MET A 102 11.80 -2.94 -17.04
CA MET A 102 13.20 -2.57 -16.80
C MET A 102 14.16 -3.60 -17.39
N SER A 103 13.95 -4.88 -17.06
CA SER A 103 14.72 -6.01 -17.62
C SER A 103 14.67 -6.02 -19.14
N LYS A 104 13.50 -5.89 -19.79
CA LYS A 104 13.41 -5.82 -21.25
C LYS A 104 14.13 -4.61 -21.85
N ASN A 105 14.13 -3.47 -21.18
CA ASN A 105 14.79 -2.27 -21.67
C ASN A 105 16.33 -2.31 -21.46
N GLU A 106 16.80 -2.98 -20.40
CA GLU A 106 18.22 -3.07 -20.05
C GLU A 106 18.90 -4.34 -20.62
N ASP A 107 18.21 -5.49 -20.60
CA ASP A 107 18.72 -6.77 -21.09
C ASP A 107 18.74 -6.87 -22.62
N ALA A 108 18.02 -6.01 -23.35
CA ALA A 108 17.92 -6.09 -24.81
C ALA A 108 19.13 -5.58 -25.59
N ASP A 109 20.22 -5.16 -24.93
CA ASP A 109 21.47 -4.87 -25.65
C ASP A 109 22.73 -5.10 -24.79
N MET A 110 22.66 -5.84 -23.67
CA MET A 110 23.88 -6.10 -22.89
C MET A 110 24.88 -6.94 -23.70
N GLU A 111 24.41 -7.96 -24.43
CA GLU A 111 25.23 -8.76 -25.35
C GLU A 111 25.78 -7.92 -26.50
N LYS A 112 24.97 -7.02 -27.07
CA LYS A 112 25.40 -6.15 -28.17
C LYS A 112 26.35 -5.06 -27.71
N VAL A 113 26.16 -4.50 -26.51
CA VAL A 113 27.05 -3.53 -25.87
C VAL A 113 28.39 -4.20 -25.55
N ILE A 114 28.39 -5.42 -25.00
CA ILE A 114 29.61 -6.21 -24.78
C ILE A 114 30.31 -6.51 -26.11
N MET A 115 29.57 -6.91 -27.14
CA MET A 115 30.13 -7.20 -28.47
C MET A 115 30.72 -5.94 -29.11
N ASN A 116 30.02 -4.81 -29.03
CA ASN A 116 30.49 -3.51 -29.51
C ASN A 116 31.73 -3.04 -28.73
N LEU A 117 31.74 -3.18 -27.40
CA LEU A 117 32.88 -2.86 -26.55
C LEU A 117 34.10 -3.71 -26.92
N THR A 118 33.92 -5.02 -27.05
CA THR A 118 35.00 -5.95 -27.43
C THR A 118 35.52 -5.65 -28.84
N SER A 119 34.63 -5.29 -29.77
CA SER A 119 35.01 -4.86 -31.12
C SER A 119 35.83 -3.56 -31.08
N GLN A 120 35.39 -2.56 -30.31
CA GLN A 120 36.11 -1.31 -30.12
C GLN A 120 37.47 -1.52 -29.44
N GLU A 121 37.57 -2.38 -28.43
CA GLU A 121 38.83 -2.76 -27.80
C GLU A 121 39.78 -3.45 -28.78
N ALA A 122 39.28 -4.36 -29.62
CA ALA A 122 40.07 -5.03 -30.64
C ALA A 122 40.62 -4.03 -31.67
N VAL A 123 39.79 -3.10 -32.15
CA VAL A 123 40.20 -2.02 -33.05
C VAL A 123 41.21 -1.10 -32.38
N HIS A 124 41.00 -0.74 -31.10
CA HIS A 124 41.91 0.13 -30.37
C HIS A 124 43.30 -0.52 -30.19
N ARG A 125 43.35 -1.80 -29.83
CA ARG A 125 44.61 -2.57 -29.73
C ARG A 125 45.30 -2.69 -31.09
N ALA A 126 44.54 -2.89 -32.16
CA ALA A 126 45.08 -2.91 -33.52
C ALA A 126 45.68 -1.55 -33.92
N ALA A 127 45.00 -0.44 -33.60
CA ALA A 127 45.49 0.91 -33.86
C ALA A 127 46.78 1.23 -33.08
N LEU A 128 46.86 0.85 -31.80
CA LEU A 128 48.09 0.98 -31.00
C LEU A 128 49.24 0.14 -31.57
N SER A 129 48.96 -1.09 -32.01
CA SER A 129 49.96 -1.98 -32.60
C SER A 129 50.46 -1.48 -33.96
N ALA A 130 49.57 -0.93 -34.78
CA ALA A 130 49.92 -0.30 -36.05
C ALA A 130 50.75 0.97 -35.82
N GLY A 131 50.33 1.83 -34.88
CA GLY A 131 51.11 3.01 -34.47
C GLY A 131 52.49 2.65 -33.96
N ALA A 132 52.63 1.59 -33.16
CA ALA A 132 53.92 1.11 -32.67
C ALA A 132 54.84 0.59 -33.80
N ARG A 133 54.29 -0.04 -34.86
CA ARG A 133 55.07 -0.44 -36.04
C ARG A 133 55.47 0.74 -36.93
N VAL A 134 54.63 1.77 -37.02
CA VAL A 134 54.96 3.01 -37.77
C VAL A 134 56.00 3.84 -37.02
N ILE A 135 55.97 3.83 -35.68
CA ILE A 135 56.93 4.53 -34.81
C ILE A 135 58.24 3.74 -34.68
N GLN A 136 58.28 2.45 -35.03
CA GLN A 136 59.56 1.77 -35.22
C GLN A 136 60.31 2.47 -36.36
N PRO A 137 61.42 3.17 -36.08
CA PRO A 137 62.14 3.85 -37.14
C PRO A 137 62.72 2.78 -38.07
N THR A 138 62.36 2.81 -39.36
CA THR A 138 63.15 2.16 -40.41
C THR A 138 64.43 2.96 -40.56
N LEU A 139 65.33 2.83 -39.59
CA LEU A 139 66.67 3.41 -39.54
C LEU A 139 67.51 3.13 -40.80
N MET A 140 67.05 2.25 -41.71
CA MET A 140 67.70 1.92 -42.97
C MET A 140 67.24 2.78 -44.17
N ASP A 141 66.16 3.56 -44.07
CA ASP A 141 65.69 4.43 -45.19
C ASP A 141 66.35 5.82 -45.20
N PHE A 142 67.12 6.15 -44.16
CA PHE A 142 67.91 7.38 -44.07
C PHE A 142 69.40 7.19 -44.48
N LEU A 143 69.79 5.98 -44.93
CA LEU A 143 71.15 5.67 -45.41
C LEU A 143 71.20 5.47 -46.93
N ARG A 144 70.72 6.46 -47.69
CA ARG A 144 71.13 6.72 -49.09
C ARG A 144 71.35 8.20 -49.30
#